data_AF-B5KMU7-F1
#
_entry.id   AF-B5KMU7-F1
#
_cell.length_a   1.000
_cell.length_b   1.000
_cell.length_c   1.000
_cell.angle_alpha   90.00
_cell.angle_beta   90.00
_cell.angle_gamma   90.00
#
_symmetry.space_group_name_H-M   'P 1'
#
loop_
_entity.id
_entity.type
_entity.pdbx_description
1 polymer ?
#
loop_
_entity_poly.entity_id
_entity_poly.type
_entity_poly.pdbx_seq_one_letter_code
_entity_poly.pdbx_strand_id
1 'polypeptide(L)'
;HDKHHNTYVTNLNAAIEKYPELAEQSIEELVSNLNELPEDIRTAVRNNGGGHANHSFFWKIMAPNAGGEPTGAIKEAIDDAFGSFEKMKEEFKTAATGRF
;
A
#
# COMPACT_ATOMS: atom_id res chain seq x y z
N HIS A 1 11.14 2.87 -7.81
CA HIS A 1 10.99 4.25 -7.33
C HIS A 1 10.82 5.22 -8.51
N ASP A 2 11.87 5.59 -9.24
CA ASP A 2 11.82 6.75 -10.16
C ASP A 2 10.91 6.63 -11.40
N LYS A 3 10.57 5.40 -11.83
CA LYS A 3 9.70 5.16 -12.99
C LYS A 3 8.29 4.76 -12.56
N HIS A 4 8.10 3.51 -12.14
CA HIS A 4 6.77 2.97 -11.81
C HIS A 4 6.02 3.79 -10.75
N HIS A 5 6.68 4.10 -9.62
CA HIS A 5 6.03 4.88 -8.56
C HIS A 5 5.71 6.30 -9.05
N ASN A 6 6.64 6.94 -9.76
CA ASN A 6 6.43 8.27 -10.34
C ASN A 6 5.26 8.32 -11.34
N THR A 7 5.07 7.26 -12.16
CA THR A 7 3.93 7.17 -13.07
C THR A 7 2.60 7.16 -12.32
N TYR A 8 2.49 6.42 -11.21
CA TYR A 8 1.29 6.43 -10.39
C TYR A 8 1.02 7.81 -9.79
N VAL A 9 2.04 8.49 -9.25
CA VAL A 9 1.90 9.85 -8.71
C VAL A 9 1.44 10.84 -9.79
N THR A 10 2.10 10.82 -10.95
CA THR A 10 1.77 11.71 -12.08
C THR A 10 0.33 11.53 -12.53
N ASN A 11 -0.10 10.29 -12.74
CA ASN A 11 -1.45 9.98 -13.20
C ASN A 11 -2.53 10.27 -12.14
N LEU A 12 -2.21 10.05 -10.85
CA LEU A 12 -3.11 10.42 -9.76
C LEU A 12 -3.35 11.93 -9.75
N ASN A 13 -2.29 12.73 -9.79
CA ASN A 13 -2.39 14.19 -9.79
C ASN A 13 -3.23 14.70 -10.97
N ALA A 14 -3.02 14.13 -12.15
CA ALA A 14 -3.82 14.47 -13.33
C ALA A 14 -5.31 14.07 -13.19
N ALA A 15 -5.60 12.96 -12.51
CA ALA A 15 -6.97 12.51 -12.30
C ALA A 15 -7.74 13.44 -11.34
N ILE A 16 -7.09 13.96 -10.30
CA ILE A 16 -7.74 14.81 -9.29
C ILE A 16 -7.66 16.30 -9.61
N GLU A 17 -6.98 16.72 -10.69
CA GLU A 17 -6.77 18.13 -11.04
C GLU A 17 -8.08 18.94 -11.15
N LYS A 18 -9.16 18.30 -11.59
CA LYS A 18 -10.49 18.93 -11.73
C LYS A 18 -11.27 19.03 -10.41
N TYR A 19 -10.78 18.41 -9.35
CA TYR A 19 -11.42 18.25 -8.05
C TYR A 19 -10.46 18.73 -6.95
N PRO A 20 -10.22 20.06 -6.84
CA PRO A 20 -9.20 20.63 -5.96
C PRO A 20 -9.39 20.27 -4.48
N GLU A 21 -10.62 20.02 -4.04
CA GLU A 21 -10.95 19.54 -2.69
C GLU A 21 -10.34 18.16 -2.39
N LEU A 22 -10.11 17.33 -3.40
CA LEU A 22 -9.48 16.02 -3.23
C LEU A 22 -7.96 16.14 -3.05
N ALA A 23 -7.35 17.24 -3.49
CA ALA A 23 -5.92 17.48 -3.33
C ALA A 23 -5.53 17.82 -1.88
N GLU A 24 -6.50 18.17 -1.03
CA GLU A 24 -6.30 18.42 0.40
C GLU A 24 -6.29 17.12 1.23
N GLN A 25 -6.78 16.01 0.67
CA GLN A 25 -6.84 14.71 1.34
C GLN A 25 -5.49 13.99 1.29
N SER A 26 -5.21 13.20 2.31
CA SER A 26 -4.13 12.21 2.26
C SER A 26 -4.43 11.11 1.24
N ILE A 27 -3.38 10.42 0.80
CA ILE A 27 -3.56 9.30 -0.13
C ILE A 27 -4.36 8.17 0.51
N GLU A 28 -4.18 7.93 1.81
CA GLU A 28 -4.92 6.94 2.58
C GLU A 28 -6.42 7.25 2.61
N GLU A 29 -6.81 8.51 2.84
CA GLU A 29 -8.22 8.93 2.83
C GLU A 29 -8.85 8.72 1.45
N LEU A 30 -8.18 9.12 0.37
CA LEU A 30 -8.66 8.96 -1.00
C LEU A 30 -8.92 7.50 -1.37
N VAL A 31 -8.00 6.58 -1.01
CA VAL A 31 -8.13 5.16 -1.37
C VAL A 31 -9.04 4.39 -0.43
N SER A 32 -9.31 4.89 0.78
CA SER A 32 -10.30 4.31 1.70
C SER A 32 -11.74 4.69 1.33
N ASN A 33 -11.96 5.85 0.69
CA ASN A 33 -13.29 6.40 0.42
C ASN A 33 -13.66 6.42 -1.08
N LEU A 34 -13.21 5.42 -1.86
CA LEU A 34 -13.41 5.38 -3.32
C LEU A 34 -14.87 5.56 -3.78
N ASN A 35 -15.85 5.13 -2.99
CA ASN A 35 -17.26 5.26 -3.34
C ASN A 35 -17.77 6.71 -3.29
N GLU A 36 -17.10 7.57 -2.52
CA GLU A 36 -17.41 9.00 -2.40
C GLU A 36 -16.84 9.81 -3.57
N LEU A 37 -15.93 9.21 -4.34
CA LEU A 37 -15.31 9.86 -5.48
C LEU A 37 -16.30 9.97 -6.66
N PRO A 38 -16.21 11.07 -7.44
CA PRO A 38 -16.85 11.20 -8.73
C PRO A 38 -16.56 9.98 -9.63
N GLU A 39 -17.59 9.49 -10.29
CA GLU A 39 -17.53 8.23 -11.05
C GLU A 39 -16.48 8.27 -12.17
N ASP A 40 -16.30 9.43 -12.81
CA ASP A 40 -15.37 9.65 -13.91
C ASP A 40 -13.89 9.51 -13.52
N ILE A 41 -13.54 9.68 -12.24
CA ILE A 41 -12.15 9.56 -11.75
C ILE A 41 -11.93 8.36 -10.84
N ARG A 42 -12.99 7.74 -10.31
CA ARG A 42 -12.91 6.67 -9.31
C ARG A 42 -11.92 5.57 -9.67
N THR A 43 -11.95 5.09 -10.92
CA THR A 43 -11.04 4.03 -11.38
C THR A 43 -9.60 4.52 -11.48
N ALA A 44 -9.39 5.76 -11.94
CA ALA A 44 -8.06 6.35 -12.03
C ALA A 44 -7.44 6.55 -10.65
N VAL A 45 -8.22 7.02 -9.67
CA VAL A 45 -7.79 7.16 -8.27
C VAL A 45 -7.56 5.80 -7.62
N ARG A 46 -8.44 4.81 -7.84
CA ARG A 46 -8.21 3.43 -7.35
C ARG A 46 -6.87 2.87 -7.81
N ASN A 47 -6.59 2.95 -9.11
CA ASN A 47 -5.42 2.30 -9.70
C ASN A 47 -4.13 3.08 -9.41
N ASN A 48 -4.14 4.39 -9.64
CA ASN A 48 -2.94 5.21 -9.47
C ASN A 48 -2.74 5.64 -8.02
N GLY A 49 -3.82 5.95 -7.31
CA GLY A 49 -3.76 6.21 -5.88
C GLY A 49 -3.37 4.98 -5.07
N GLY A 50 -3.97 3.81 -5.37
CA GLY A 50 -3.53 2.54 -4.80
C GLY A 50 -2.06 2.23 -5.14
N GLY A 51 -1.65 2.50 -6.39
CA GLY A 51 -0.25 2.39 -6.81
C GLY A 51 0.69 3.27 -5.98
N HIS A 52 0.33 4.53 -5.74
CA HIS A 52 1.11 5.46 -4.92
C HIS A 52 1.17 5.03 -3.45
N ALA A 53 0.02 4.70 -2.84
CA ALA A 53 -0.06 4.23 -1.46
C ALA A 53 0.80 2.98 -1.24
N ASN A 54 0.63 1.96 -2.08
CA ASN A 54 1.34 0.68 -1.97
C ASN A 54 2.86 0.85 -2.08
N HIS A 55 3.33 1.66 -3.05
CA HIS A 55 4.77 1.88 -3.22
C HIS A 55 5.35 2.74 -2.09
N SER A 56 4.64 3.79 -1.67
CA SER A 56 5.06 4.62 -0.54
C SER A 56 5.23 3.81 0.74
N PHE A 57 4.31 2.86 1.00
CA PHE A 57 4.44 1.91 2.09
C PHE A 57 5.62 0.95 1.88
N PHE A 58 5.73 0.33 0.70
CA PHE A 58 6.76 -0.66 0.38
C PHE A 58 8.19 -0.15 0.64
N TRP A 59 8.49 1.10 0.26
CA TRP A 59 9.82 1.67 0.51
C TRP A 59 10.10 1.94 2.00
N LYS A 60 9.07 2.24 2.80
CA LYS A 60 9.22 2.52 4.24
C LYS A 60 9.47 1.26 5.08
N ILE A 61 9.02 0.10 4.61
CA ILE A 61 9.15 -1.18 5.34
C ILE A 61 10.43 -1.96 4.98
N MET A 62 11.34 -1.36 4.21
CA MET A 62 12.62 -1.96 3.85
C MET A 62 13.77 -1.08 4.29
N ALA A 63 14.88 -1.71 4.70
CA ALA A 63 16.10 -1.01 5.07
C ALA A 63 17.33 -1.88 4.79
N PRO A 64 18.49 -1.29 4.45
CA PRO A 64 19.74 -2.04 4.30
C PRO A 64 20.14 -2.66 5.64
N ASN A 65 20.62 -3.91 5.61
CA ASN A 65 21.06 -4.66 6.79
C ASN A 65 19.99 -4.81 7.90
N ALA A 66 18.71 -4.63 7.56
CA ALA A 66 17.58 -4.97 8.42
C ALA A 66 17.13 -6.42 8.20
N GLY A 67 16.14 -6.86 8.98
CA GLY A 67 15.63 -8.23 8.99
C GLY A 67 15.99 -8.97 10.28
N GLY A 68 15.82 -10.29 10.27
CA GLY A 68 15.84 -11.11 11.48
C GLY A 68 14.43 -11.39 12.00
N GLU A 69 14.36 -11.90 13.23
CA GLU A 69 13.09 -12.15 13.92
C GLU A 69 12.39 -10.84 14.32
N PRO A 70 11.05 -10.78 14.28
CA PRO A 70 10.30 -9.64 14.80
C PRO A 70 10.55 -9.50 16.31
N THR A 71 10.41 -8.27 16.82
CA THR A 71 10.61 -7.96 18.24
C THR A 71 9.45 -7.12 18.78
N GLY A 72 9.25 -7.14 20.10
CA GLY A 72 8.18 -6.39 20.76
C GLY A 72 6.77 -6.91 20.44
N ALA A 73 5.77 -6.03 20.58
CA ALA A 73 4.35 -6.40 20.46
C ALA A 73 3.98 -7.06 19.12
N ILE A 74 4.68 -6.74 18.02
CA ILE A 74 4.43 -7.39 16.74
C ILE A 74 4.88 -8.86 16.73
N LYS A 75 5.93 -9.21 17.48
CA LYS A 75 6.33 -10.62 17.65
C LYS A 75 5.23 -11.40 18.36
N GLU A 76 4.74 -10.86 19.48
CA GLU A 76 3.66 -11.48 20.26
C GLU A 76 2.41 -11.66 19.41
N ALA A 77 1.99 -10.63 18.66
CA ALA A 77 0.85 -10.72 17.76
C ALA A 77 1.04 -11.76 16.63
N ILE A 78 2.27 -11.92 16.11
CA ILE A 78 2.58 -12.95 15.12
C ILE A 78 2.49 -14.35 15.74
N ASP A 79 3.08 -14.55 16.92
CA ASP A 79 3.05 -15.84 17.61
C ASP A 79 1.60 -16.23 17.99
N ASP A 80 0.79 -15.27 18.44
CA ASP A 80 -0.62 -15.51 18.78
C ASP A 80 -1.47 -15.86 17.55
N ALA A 81 -1.26 -15.18 16.42
CA ALA A 81 -2.08 -15.36 15.22
C ALA A 81 -1.64 -16.54 14.34
N PHE A 82 -0.33 -16.80 14.27
CA PHE A 82 0.27 -17.77 13.34
C PHE A 82 0.99 -18.92 14.04
N GLY A 83 1.14 -18.89 15.37
CA GLY A 83 1.86 -19.89 16.16
C GLY A 83 3.39 -19.70 16.17
N SER A 84 3.98 -19.20 15.09
CA SER A 84 5.37 -18.73 15.05
C SER A 84 5.65 -17.82 13.85
N PHE A 85 6.76 -17.09 13.90
CA PHE A 85 7.23 -16.29 12.78
C PHE A 85 7.56 -17.14 11.53
N GLU A 86 8.13 -18.33 11.70
CA GLU A 86 8.38 -19.26 10.59
C GLU A 86 7.09 -19.67 9.90
N LYS A 87 6.03 -19.93 10.68
CA LYS A 87 4.73 -20.27 10.11
C LYS A 87 4.12 -19.10 9.36
N MET A 88 4.18 -17.89 9.93
CA MET A 88 3.76 -16.67 9.24
C MET A 88 4.53 -16.47 7.92
N LYS A 89 5.85 -16.69 7.91
CA LYS A 89 6.68 -16.59 6.69
C LYS A 89 6.27 -17.59 5.62
N GLU A 90 5.94 -18.82 5.99
CA GLU A 90 5.46 -19.85 5.07
C GLU A 90 4.14 -19.43 4.42
N GLU A 91 3.17 -19.01 5.24
CA GLU A 91 1.85 -18.60 4.78
C GLU A 91 1.91 -17.33 3.92
N PHE A 92 2.68 -16.33 4.35
CA PHE A 92 2.90 -15.10 3.59
C PHE A 92 3.55 -15.37 2.24
N LYS A 93 4.58 -16.23 2.18
CA LYS A 93 5.23 -16.63 0.93
C LYS A 93 4.24 -17.35 0.01
N THR A 94 3.41 -18.24 0.55
CA THR A 94 2.40 -18.96 -0.21
C THR A 94 1.39 -17.98 -0.82
N ALA A 95 0.86 -17.05 -0.04
CA ALA A 95 -0.06 -16.02 -0.52
C ALA A 95 0.56 -15.10 -1.59
N ALA A 96 1.82 -14.68 -1.39
CA ALA A 96 2.52 -13.81 -2.33
C ALA A 96 2.80 -14.50 -3.68
N THR A 97 3.20 -15.77 -3.66
CA THR A 97 3.50 -16.54 -4.88
C THR A 97 2.24 -17.09 -5.58
N GLY A 98 1.13 -17.22 -4.86
CA GLY A 98 -0.14 -17.71 -5.38
C GLY A 98 -1.06 -16.63 -5.96
N ARG A 99 -0.68 -15.35 -5.92
CA ARG A 99 -1.48 -14.24 -6.48
C ARG A 99 -1.40 -14.25 -8.02
N PHE A 100 -2.51 -14.62 -8.66
CA PHE A 100 -2.76 -14.44 -10.10
C PHE A 100 -3.84 -13.39 -10.33
#